data_AF-A0A538JSF4-F1
#
_entry.id   AF-A0A538JSF4-F1
#
_cell.length_a   1.000
_cell.length_b   1.000
_cell.length_c   1.000
_cell.angle_alpha   90.00
_cell.angle_beta   90.00
_cell.angle_gamma   90.00
#
_symmetry.space_group_name_H-M   'P 1'
#
loop_
_entity.id
_entity.type
_entity.pdbx_description
1 polymer ?
#
loop_
_entity_poly.entity_id
_entity_poly.type
_entity_poly.pdbx_seq_one_letter_code
_entity_poly.pdbx_strand_id
1 'polypeptide(L)' 'MIEEELDAALARQAAEEGVSKAALIRRFVRERLRPLPPLEEDPLWELVGMDKGSPDDSMSVNDVVYGPKRAR' A
#
# COMPACT_ATOMS: atom_id res chain seq x y z
N MET A 1 25.23 9.74 9.69
CA MET A 1 25.76 8.37 9.57
C MET A 1 24.59 7.45 9.90
N ILE A 2 24.28 6.49 9.04
CA ILE A 2 23.20 5.51 9.31
C ILE A 2 23.75 4.39 10.18
N GLU A 3 22.86 3.65 10.82
CA GLU A 3 23.18 2.49 11.64
C GLU A 3 23.94 1.44 10.83
N GLU A 4 24.97 0.81 11.42
CA GLU A 4 25.84 -0.15 10.71
C GLU A 4 25.08 -1.37 10.20
N GLU A 5 24.10 -1.85 10.98
CA GLU A 5 23.21 -2.94 10.57
C GLU A 5 22.43 -2.57 9.29
N LEU A 6 21.95 -1.33 9.21
CA LEU A 6 21.22 -0.81 8.07
C LEU A 6 22.13 -0.65 6.85
N ASP A 7 23.37 -0.17 7.02
CA ASP A 7 24.35 -0.09 5.94
C ASP A 7 24.74 -1.48 5.40
N ALA A 8 24.83 -2.49 6.29
CA ALA A 8 25.07 -3.87 5.91
C ALA A 8 23.88 -4.48 5.16
N ALA A 9 22.65 -4.20 5.58
CA ALA A 9 21.44 -4.62 4.86
C ALA A 9 21.38 -4.00 3.47
N LEU A 10 21.64 -2.69 3.34
CA LEU A 10 21.74 -2.00 2.06
C LEU A 10 22.84 -2.59 1.17
N ALA A 11 23.98 -3.01 1.75
CA ALA A 11 25.05 -3.65 1.00
C ALA A 11 24.62 -4.97 0.36
N ARG A 12 23.95 -5.83 1.13
CA ARG A 12 23.45 -7.13 0.67
C ARG A 12 22.47 -6.94 -0.48
N GLN A 13 21.46 -6.10 -0.29
CA GLN A 13 20.44 -5.86 -1.30
C GLN A 13 21.01 -5.17 -2.54
N ALA A 14 21.97 -4.24 -2.38
CA ALA A 14 22.65 -3.60 -3.51
C ALA A 14 23.41 -4.62 -4.38
N ALA A 15 24.07 -5.59 -3.73
CA ALA A 15 24.76 -6.67 -4.43
C ALA A 15 23.79 -7.62 -5.14
N GLU A 16 22.68 -7.98 -4.50
CA GLU A 16 21.62 -8.82 -5.08
C GLU A 16 20.97 -8.18 -6.31
N GLU A 17 20.68 -6.87 -6.26
CA GLU A 17 20.04 -6.12 -7.34
C GLU A 17 21.02 -5.57 -8.39
N GLY A 18 22.33 -5.70 -8.18
CA GLY A 18 23.36 -5.19 -9.10
C GLY A 18 23.40 -3.66 -9.20
N VAL A 19 23.04 -2.94 -8.13
CA VAL A 19 23.00 -1.47 -8.08
C VAL A 19 23.89 -0.93 -6.96
N SER A 20 24.12 0.39 -6.93
CA SER A 20 24.82 1.02 -5.80
C SER A 20 23.90 1.19 -4.58
N LYS A 21 24.47 1.16 -3.36
CA LYS A 21 23.74 1.48 -2.13
C LYS A 21 23.01 2.84 -2.22
N ALA A 22 23.64 3.82 -2.83
CA ALA A 22 23.06 5.15 -3.03
C ALA A 22 21.86 5.13 -3.99
N ALA A 23 21.83 4.24 -4.98
CA ALA A 23 20.66 4.06 -5.85
C ALA A 23 19.46 3.49 -5.07
N LEU A 24 19.68 2.50 -4.20
CA LEU A 24 18.65 1.98 -3.30
C LEU A 24 18.10 3.04 -2.36
N ILE A 25 18.98 3.81 -1.69
CA ILE A 25 18.56 4.91 -0.81
C ILE A 25 17.68 5.90 -1.57
N ARG A 26 18.10 6.34 -2.76
CA ARG A 26 17.29 7.26 -3.57
C ARG A 26 15.95 6.66 -3.97
N ARG A 27 15.87 5.36 -4.27
CA ARG A 27 14.62 4.66 -4.59
C ARG A 27 13.68 4.65 -3.37
N PHE A 28 14.13 4.14 -2.23
CA PHE A 28 13.32 4.04 -1.01
C PHE A 28 12.86 5.40 -0.49
N VAL A 29 13.75 6.39 -0.51
CA VAL A 29 13.40 7.76 -0.11
C VAL A 29 12.37 8.36 -1.07
N ARG A 30 12.52 8.13 -2.39
CA ARG A 30 11.57 8.61 -3.39
C ARG A 30 10.20 7.99 -3.21
N GLU A 31 10.12 6.69 -3.00
CA GLU A 31 8.86 5.96 -2.76
C GLU A 31 8.10 6.49 -1.55
N ARG A 32 8.83 6.96 -0.53
CA ARG A 32 8.23 7.37 0.75
C ARG A 32 7.98 8.87 0.88
N LEU A 33 8.73 9.70 0.16
CA LEU A 33 8.64 11.17 0.22
C LEU A 33 7.93 11.80 -0.98
N ARG A 34 7.81 11.10 -2.12
CA ARG A 34 6.98 11.65 -3.19
C ARG A 34 5.53 11.64 -2.74
N PRO A 35 4.80 12.76 -2.87
CA PRO A 35 3.36 12.73 -2.73
C PRO A 35 2.82 11.70 -3.71
N LEU A 36 1.83 10.93 -3.27
CA LEU A 36 1.06 10.11 -4.19
C LEU A 36 0.53 11.03 -5.29
N PRO A 37 0.52 10.58 -6.56
CA PRO A 37 -0.18 11.32 -7.59
C PRO A 37 -1.65 11.52 -7.16
N PRO A 38 -2.34 12.54 -7.70
CA PRO A 38 -3.78 12.70 -7.51
C PRO A 38 -4.51 11.37 -7.72
N LEU A 39 -5.56 11.11 -6.96
CA LEU A 39 -6.31 9.84 -7.05
C LEU A 39 -6.85 9.61 -8.46
N GLU A 40 -7.16 10.70 -9.17
CA GLU A 40 -7.62 10.71 -10.55
C GLU A 40 -6.59 10.19 -11.55
N GLU A 41 -5.30 10.16 -11.18
CA GLU A 41 -4.20 9.63 -11.98
C GLU A 41 -3.88 8.15 -11.64
N ASP A 42 -4.60 7.54 -10.69
CA ASP A 42 -4.45 6.12 -10.38
C ASP A 42 -5.01 5.28 -11.55
N PRO A 43 -4.28 4.28 -12.09
CA PRO A 43 -4.79 3.39 -13.13
C PRO A 43 -6.09 2.66 -12.75
N LEU A 44 -6.37 2.50 -11.45
CA LEU A 44 -7.59 1.90 -10.93
C LEU A 44 -8.71 2.92 -10.69
N TRP A 45 -8.48 4.21 -10.92
CA TRP A 45 -9.47 5.27 -10.73
C TRP A 45 -10.73 5.03 -11.57
N GLU A 46 -10.57 4.48 -12.78
CA GLU A 46 -11.69 4.14 -13.67
C GLU A 46 -12.62 3.06 -13.10
N LEU A 47 -12.19 2.29 -12.10
CA LEU A 47 -13.02 1.32 -11.40
C LEU A 47 -14.01 1.99 -10.43
N VAL A 48 -13.72 3.22 -10.00
CA VAL A 48 -14.58 3.95 -9.07
C VAL A 48 -15.92 4.27 -9.75
N GLY A 49 -17.00 3.71 -9.22
CA GLY A 49 -18.34 3.87 -9.80
C GLY A 49 -18.60 3.03 -11.06
N MET A 50 -17.70 2.11 -11.41
CA MET A 50 -17.91 1.13 -12.49
C MET A 50 -19.12 0.23 -12.22
N ASP A 51 -19.42 -0.02 -10.94
CA ASP A 51 -20.63 -0.73 -10.52
C ASP A 51 -21.41 0.10 -9.49
N LYS A 52 -22.73 -0.06 -9.49
CA LYS A 52 -23.64 0.59 -8.56
C LYS A 52 -24.18 -0.46 -7.59
N GLY A 53 -23.68 -0.41 -6.36
CA GLY A 53 -24.22 -1.21 -5.26
C GLY A 53 -25.30 -0.47 -4.48
N SER A 54 -26.31 -1.20 -4.04
CA SER A 54 -27.25 -0.82 -3.00
C SER A 54 -26.78 -1.32 -1.62
N PRO A 55 -27.20 -0.70 -0.50
CA PRO A 55 -26.89 -1.19 0.85
C PRO A 55 -27.31 -2.65 1.10
N ASP A 56 -28.26 -3.16 0.30
CA ASP A 56 -28.82 -4.50 0.43
C ASP A 56 -28.15 -5.51 -0.51
N ASP A 57 -27.20 -5.08 -1.35
CA ASP A 57 -26.48 -5.96 -2.30
C ASP A 57 -25.37 -6.78 -1.62
N SER A 58 -25.21 -6.60 -0.32
CA SER A 58 -24.21 -7.31 0.48
C SER A 58 -24.71 -7.57 1.90
N MET A 59 -24.05 -8.50 2.59
CA MET A 59 -24.30 -8.71 4.02
C MET A 59 -23.70 -7.56 4.83
N SER A 60 -24.36 -7.19 5.93
CA SER A 60 -23.76 -6.24 6.87
C SER A 60 -22.44 -6.78 7.40
N VAL A 61 -21.39 -5.95 7.39
CA VAL A 61 -20.10 -6.27 8.04
C VAL A 61 -20.32 -6.73 9.47
N ASN A 62 -21.27 -6.12 10.19
CA ASN A 62 -21.55 -6.50 11.57
C ASN A 62 -22.09 -7.92 11.69
N ASP A 63 -22.98 -8.34 10.79
CA ASP A 63 -23.54 -9.70 10.84
C ASP A 63 -22.47 -10.75 10.51
N VAL A 64 -21.51 -10.41 9.64
CA VAL A 64 -20.37 -11.29 9.28
C VAL A 64 -19.33 -11.36 10.39
N VAL A 65 -18.93 -10.22 10.96
CA VAL A 65 -17.83 -10.13 11.93
C VAL A 65 -18.29 -10.39 13.37
N TYR A 66 -19.46 -9.89 13.75
CA TYR A 66 -19.98 -9.94 15.12
C TYR A 66 -21.21 -10.83 15.29
N GLY A 67 -21.77 -11.34 14.19
CA GLY A 67 -22.98 -12.16 14.20
C GLY A 67 -24.27 -11.33 14.14
N PRO A 68 -25.41 -11.98 13.87
CA PRO A 68 -26.68 -11.30 13.63
C PRO A 68 -27.17 -10.53 14.86
N LYS A 69 -27.71 -9.33 14.63
CA LYS A 69 -28.40 -8.56 15.68
C LYS A 69 -29.55 -9.39 16.25
N ARG A 70 -29.54 -9.60 17.58
CA ARG A 70 -30.67 -10.22 18.27
C ARG A 70 -31.88 -9.29 18.20
N ALA A 71 -33.00 -9.79 17.71
CA ALA A 71 -34.29 -9.11 17.80
C ALA A 71 -34.62 -8.87 19.29
N ARG A 72 -35.06 -7.65 19.61
CA ARG A 72 -35.66 -7.33 20.91
C ARG A 72 -37.14 -7.69 20.90
#